data_AF-A0ABD6BII5-F1
#
_entry.id   AF-A0ABD6BII5-F1
#
_cell.length_a   1.000
_cell.length_b   1.000
_cell.length_c   1.000
_cell.angle_alpha   90.00
_cell.angle_beta   90.00
_cell.angle_gamma   90.00
#
_symmetry.space_group_name_H-M   'P 1'
#
loop_
_entity.id
_entity.type
_entity.pdbx_description
1 polymer ?
#
loop_
_entity_poly.entity_id
_entity_poly.type
_entity_poly.pdbx_seq_one_letter_code
_entity_poly.pdbx_strand_id
1 'polypeptide(L)'
;MERNVRLRAVCLAGPSDAGKTTLVEQLVPRLADSGRVGTIKSIHHDIEVDTPGTDTHRHRTAGAETVVGITPAMTFEVTTHGKDAPPAADGDALLASDDPEVQALSRTLERLARRGYDIVLVEGFSQSPLPTILVGDREPAAVGGPVVGRGDDAIDDLVDTIRSLEPLEC
;
A
#
# COMPACT_ATOMS: atom_id res chain seq x y z
N MET A 1 -8.31 -16.87 19.49
CA MET A 1 -6.95 -16.36 19.74
C MET A 1 -6.74 -15.24 18.75
N GLU A 2 -6.96 -14.01 19.18
CA GLU A 2 -6.75 -12.82 18.36
C GLU A 2 -5.28 -12.81 17.93
N ARG A 3 -5.03 -12.90 16.63
CA ARG A 3 -3.67 -12.71 16.12
C ARG A 3 -3.37 -11.24 16.36
N ASN A 4 -2.43 -10.94 17.25
CA ASN A 4 -1.82 -9.63 17.33
C ASN A 4 -1.28 -9.31 15.94
N VAL A 5 -1.95 -8.40 15.22
CA VAL A 5 -1.63 -8.12 13.83
C VAL A 5 -0.43 -7.18 13.84
N ARG A 6 0.69 -7.62 13.25
CA ARG A 6 1.94 -6.84 13.17
C ARG A 6 2.31 -6.63 11.72
N LEU A 7 1.97 -5.45 11.19
CA LEU A 7 2.28 -5.06 9.82
C LEU A 7 3.30 -3.93 9.81
N ARG A 8 4.40 -4.08 9.09
CA ARG A 8 5.30 -2.94 8.82
C ARG A 8 4.92 -2.28 7.51
N ALA A 9 4.86 -0.96 7.47
CA ALA A 9 4.58 -0.21 6.26
C ALA A 9 5.61 0.90 6.06
N VAL A 10 6.06 1.06 4.82
CA VAL A 10 7.02 2.11 4.43
C VAL A 10 6.57 2.76 3.12
N CYS A 11 6.62 4.08 3.07
CA CYS A 11 6.32 4.86 1.87
C CYS A 11 7.57 5.05 1.01
N LEU A 12 7.40 5.04 -0.31
CA LEU A 12 8.38 5.51 -1.27
C LEU A 12 7.87 6.82 -1.88
N ALA A 13 8.57 7.91 -1.59
CA ALA A 13 8.17 9.26 -1.99
C ALA A 13 9.23 9.91 -2.86
N GLY A 14 8.81 10.43 -4.02
CA GLY A 14 9.72 11.03 -4.98
C GLY A 14 8.98 11.54 -6.21
N PRO A 15 9.60 12.41 -7.04
CA PRO A 15 9.01 12.87 -8.30
C PRO A 15 8.59 11.71 -9.21
N SER A 16 7.70 11.97 -10.17
CA SER A 16 7.43 11.03 -11.26
C SER A 16 8.74 10.64 -11.95
N ASP A 17 8.85 9.38 -12.36
CA ASP A 17 10.04 8.81 -13.02
C ASP A 17 11.35 8.81 -12.21
N ALA A 18 11.30 9.09 -10.90
CA ALA A 18 12.48 9.06 -10.03
C ALA A 18 13.05 7.64 -9.76
N GLY A 19 12.43 6.58 -10.29
CA GLY A 19 12.87 5.19 -10.05
C GLY A 19 12.17 4.46 -8.89
N LYS A 20 11.05 4.99 -8.38
CA LYS A 20 10.28 4.35 -7.29
C LYS A 20 9.88 2.91 -7.63
N THR A 21 9.30 2.69 -8.81
CA THR A 21 8.90 1.35 -9.26
C THR A 21 10.08 0.39 -9.30
N THR A 22 11.22 0.84 -9.83
CA THR A 22 12.46 0.07 -9.91
C THR A 22 13.00 -0.30 -8.52
N LEU A 23 12.84 0.59 -7.53
CA LEU A 23 13.20 0.29 -6.15
C LEU A 23 12.25 -0.74 -5.51
N VAL A 24 10.93 -0.61 -5.75
CA VAL A 24 9.94 -1.61 -5.29
C VAL A 24 10.27 -2.99 -5.86
N GLU A 25 10.56 -3.09 -7.16
CA GLU A 25 10.90 -4.37 -7.82
C GLU A 25 12.14 -5.04 -7.22
N GLN A 26 13.09 -4.26 -6.70
CA GLN A 26 14.28 -4.78 -6.02
C GLN A 26 14.01 -5.19 -4.57
N LEU A 27 13.18 -4.42 -3.85
CA LEU A 27 12.88 -4.66 -2.43
C LEU A 27 11.94 -5.86 -2.22
N VAL A 28 10.90 -6.00 -3.05
CA VAL A 28 9.88 -7.06 -2.90
C VAL A 28 10.47 -8.46 -2.75
N PRO A 29 11.34 -8.95 -3.66
CA PRO A 29 11.88 -10.31 -3.54
C PRO A 29 12.73 -10.49 -2.27
N ARG A 30 13.51 -9.48 -1.86
CA ARG A 30 14.39 -9.56 -0.68
C ARG A 30 13.62 -9.54 0.64
N LEU A 31 12.53 -8.78 0.69
CA LEU A 31 11.64 -8.73 1.85
C LEU A 31 10.78 -9.99 1.94
N ALA A 32 10.43 -10.60 0.80
CA ALA A 32 9.63 -11.83 0.74
C ALA A 32 10.34 -13.03 1.39
N ASP A 33 11.66 -13.03 1.46
CA ASP A 33 12.44 -14.04 2.20
C ASP A 33 12.12 -14.08 3.70
N SER A 34 11.53 -13.01 4.25
CA SER A 34 11.22 -12.85 5.67
C SER A 34 9.73 -12.83 6.01
N GLY A 35 8.84 -12.89 5.01
CA GLY A 35 7.39 -12.81 5.24
C GLY A 35 6.60 -12.44 3.99
N ARG A 36 5.30 -12.25 4.15
CA ARG A 36 4.40 -11.87 3.05
C ARG A 36 4.46 -10.38 2.78
N VAL A 37 4.81 -10.02 1.56
CA VAL A 37 4.98 -8.63 1.11
C VAL A 37 3.78 -8.20 0.25
N GLY A 38 3.18 -7.08 0.60
CA GLY A 38 2.16 -6.39 -0.20
C GLY A 38 2.70 -5.09 -0.78
N THR A 39 2.03 -4.59 -1.83
CA THR A 39 2.33 -3.27 -2.40
C THR A 39 1.04 -2.47 -2.53
N ILE A 40 1.09 -1.19 -2.22
CA ILE A 40 0.02 -0.23 -2.44
C ILE A 40 0.57 0.87 -3.34
N LYS A 41 -0.18 1.26 -4.37
CA LYS A 41 0.17 2.38 -5.25
C LYS A 41 -0.97 3.38 -5.26
N SER A 42 -0.67 4.65 -5.00
CA SER A 42 -1.62 5.73 -5.28
C SER A 42 -1.67 5.98 -6.78
N ILE A 43 -2.85 5.82 -7.36
CA ILE A 43 -3.13 6.16 -8.76
C ILE A 43 -4.04 7.40 -8.74
N HIS A 44 -3.67 8.42 -9.51
CA HIS A 44 -4.36 9.73 -9.53
C HIS A 44 -5.32 9.89 -10.73
N HIS A 45 -5.45 8.85 -11.56
CA HIS A 45 -6.36 8.80 -12.70
C HIS A 45 -7.18 7.51 -12.65
N ASP A 46 -8.37 7.55 -13.23
CA ASP A 46 -9.20 6.36 -13.37
C ASP A 46 -8.51 5.33 -14.25
N ILE A 47 -8.64 4.06 -13.85
CA ILE A 47 -8.11 2.93 -14.59
C ILE A 47 -9.20 1.90 -14.85
N GLU A 48 -9.12 1.27 -16.01
CA GLU A 48 -9.97 0.13 -16.35
C GLU A 48 -9.22 -1.15 -15.97
N VAL A 49 -9.59 -1.73 -14.83
CA VAL A 49 -8.88 -2.87 -14.21
C VAL A 49 -9.28 -4.22 -14.79
N ASP A 50 -10.48 -4.32 -15.38
CA ASP A 50 -10.96 -5.52 -16.04
C ASP A 50 -11.33 -5.27 -17.50
N THR A 51 -11.45 -6.33 -18.30
CA THR A 51 -11.60 -6.17 -19.75
C THR A 51 -13.04 -5.79 -20.11
N PRO A 52 -13.28 -4.68 -20.84
CA PRO A 52 -14.62 -4.31 -21.27
C PRO A 52 -15.37 -5.43 -21.97
N GLY A 53 -16.61 -5.67 -21.53
CA GLY A 53 -17.50 -6.69 -22.09
C GLY A 53 -17.34 -8.10 -21.51
N THR A 54 -16.32 -8.36 -20.69
CA THR A 54 -16.23 -9.62 -19.93
C THR A 54 -17.24 -9.68 -18.78
N ASP A 55 -17.46 -10.87 -18.21
CA ASP A 55 -18.48 -11.04 -17.16
C ASP A 55 -18.18 -10.22 -15.90
N THR A 56 -16.93 -10.11 -15.47
CA THR A 56 -16.58 -9.27 -14.30
C THR A 56 -16.83 -7.80 -14.58
N HIS A 57 -16.53 -7.32 -15.78
CA HIS A 57 -16.79 -5.95 -16.18
C HIS A 57 -18.29 -5.68 -16.22
N ARG A 58 -19.07 -6.63 -16.78
CA ARG A 58 -20.53 -6.54 -16.82
C ARG A 58 -21.13 -6.53 -15.41
N HIS A 59 -20.63 -7.35 -14.47
CA HIS A 59 -21.06 -7.32 -13.08
C HIS A 59 -20.78 -5.95 -12.44
N ARG A 60 -19.58 -5.40 -12.64
CA ARG A 60 -19.18 -4.08 -12.13
C ARG A 60 -20.07 -2.96 -12.68
N THR A 61 -20.24 -2.91 -14.00
CA THR A 61 -21.10 -1.90 -14.67
C THR A 61 -22.58 -2.05 -14.34
N ALA A 62 -23.03 -3.24 -13.94
CA ALA A 62 -24.39 -3.48 -13.45
C ALA A 62 -24.63 -2.94 -12.03
N GLY A 63 -23.59 -2.43 -11.35
CA GLY A 63 -23.68 -1.83 -10.02
C GLY A 63 -23.24 -2.75 -8.87
N ALA A 64 -22.55 -3.86 -9.16
CA ALA A 64 -21.92 -4.64 -8.10
C ALA A 64 -20.83 -3.79 -7.42
N GLU A 65 -20.99 -3.53 -6.13
CA GLU A 65 -20.03 -2.75 -5.34
C GLU A 65 -18.65 -3.43 -5.29
N THR A 66 -18.63 -4.77 -5.23
CA THR A 66 -17.41 -5.57 -5.27
C THR A 66 -17.57 -6.73 -6.24
N VAL A 67 -16.58 -6.91 -7.11
CA VAL A 67 -16.49 -8.02 -8.06
C VAL A 67 -15.22 -8.81 -7.77
N VAL A 68 -15.35 -10.12 -7.58
CA VAL A 68 -14.23 -11.04 -7.32
C VAL A 68 -14.11 -12.04 -8.47
N GLY A 69 -12.95 -12.05 -9.12
CA GLY A 69 -12.58 -13.06 -10.11
C GLY A 69 -11.59 -14.05 -9.51
N ILE A 70 -11.84 -15.36 -9.68
CA ILE A 70 -10.96 -16.43 -9.20
C ILE A 70 -10.56 -17.29 -10.38
N THR A 71 -9.25 -17.47 -10.55
CA THR A 71 -8.63 -18.36 -11.52
C THR A 71 -7.76 -19.39 -10.79
N PRO A 72 -7.32 -20.48 -11.43
CA PRO A 72 -6.43 -21.46 -10.77
C PRO A 72 -5.13 -20.86 -10.20
N ALA A 73 -4.65 -19.74 -10.74
CA ALA A 73 -3.37 -19.13 -10.37
C ALA A 73 -3.50 -17.76 -9.66
N MET A 74 -4.67 -17.13 -9.71
CA MET A 74 -4.85 -15.74 -9.28
C MET A 74 -6.28 -15.43 -8.85
N THR A 75 -6.42 -14.63 -7.79
CA THR A 75 -7.66 -13.96 -7.43
C THR A 75 -7.48 -12.45 -7.60
N PHE A 76 -8.46 -11.79 -8.19
CA PHE A 76 -8.55 -10.33 -8.21
C PHE A 76 -9.88 -9.86 -7.61
N GLU A 77 -9.87 -8.67 -7.04
CA GLU A 77 -11.01 -8.02 -6.41
C GLU A 77 -11.05 -6.57 -6.88
N VAL A 78 -12.20 -6.13 -7.37
CA VAL A 78 -12.45 -4.75 -7.80
C VAL A 78 -13.58 -4.18 -6.96
N THR A 79 -13.35 -3.02 -6.33
CA THR A 79 -14.35 -2.31 -5.52
C THR A 79 -14.57 -0.92 -6.07
N THR A 80 -15.82 -0.53 -6.30
CA THR A 80 -16.18 0.67 -7.07
C THR A 80 -16.14 1.99 -6.29
N HIS A 81 -15.81 1.95 -4.99
CA HIS A 81 -15.77 3.16 -4.15
C HIS A 81 -14.36 3.72 -3.91
N GLY A 82 -13.29 3.01 -4.27
CA GLY A 82 -11.92 3.55 -4.23
C GLY A 82 -11.57 4.35 -2.96
N LYS A 83 -11.06 5.57 -3.15
CA LYS A 83 -10.75 6.53 -2.05
C LYS A 83 -12.01 7.14 -1.42
N ASP A 84 -13.14 7.12 -2.13
CA ASP A 84 -14.44 7.67 -1.72
C ASP A 84 -15.31 6.68 -0.93
N ALA A 85 -14.77 5.49 -0.61
CA ALA A 85 -15.49 4.51 0.19
C ALA A 85 -15.93 5.11 1.53
N PRO A 86 -17.17 4.85 1.97
CA PRO A 86 -17.67 5.39 3.23
C PRO A 86 -16.70 5.01 4.36
N PRO A 87 -16.53 5.89 5.36
CA PRO A 87 -15.68 5.59 6.51
C PRO A 87 -16.14 4.28 7.13
N ALA A 88 -15.17 3.43 7.50
CA ALA A 88 -15.48 2.20 8.20
C ALA A 88 -16.24 2.53 9.48
N ALA A 89 -17.25 1.71 9.83
CA ALA A 89 -17.93 1.85 11.11
C ALA A 89 -16.91 1.62 12.23
N ASP A 90 -16.75 2.64 13.07
CA ASP A 90 -16.02 2.72 14.34
C ASP A 90 -15.00 1.59 14.61
N GLY A 91 -13.72 1.91 14.43
CA GLY A 91 -12.59 1.09 14.83
C GLY A 91 -11.34 1.96 14.98
N ASP A 92 -10.36 1.51 15.78
CA ASP A 92 -9.07 2.18 15.91
C ASP A 92 -8.34 2.12 14.56
N ALA A 93 -8.36 3.23 13.83
CA ALA A 93 -7.67 3.33 12.54
C ALA A 93 -6.16 3.17 12.75
N LEU A 94 -5.51 2.37 11.90
CA LEU A 94 -4.06 2.21 11.93
C LEU A 94 -3.30 3.54 11.80
N LEU A 95 -3.85 4.49 11.05
CA LEU A 95 -3.29 5.82 10.87
C LEU A 95 -4.32 6.88 11.28
N ALA A 96 -4.01 7.63 12.34
CA ALA A 96 -4.84 8.75 12.77
C ALA A 96 -4.69 9.95 11.81
N SER A 97 -5.72 10.24 11.02
CA SER A 97 -5.76 11.38 10.11
C SER A 97 -7.18 11.73 9.67
N ASP A 98 -7.45 13.04 9.52
CA ASP A 98 -8.67 13.54 8.88
C ASP A 98 -8.58 13.58 7.34
N ASP A 99 -7.41 13.28 6.77
CA ASP A 99 -7.19 13.23 5.33
C ASP A 99 -7.84 11.95 4.73
N PRO A 100 -8.81 12.08 3.79
CA PRO A 100 -9.47 10.94 3.16
C PRO A 100 -8.51 9.97 2.47
N GLU A 101 -7.41 10.46 1.89
CA GLU A 101 -6.41 9.59 1.27
C GLU A 101 -5.68 8.74 2.32
N VAL A 102 -5.30 9.33 3.45
CA VAL A 102 -4.64 8.61 4.55
C VAL A 102 -5.60 7.63 5.20
N GLN A 103 -6.88 7.97 5.34
CA GLN A 103 -7.91 7.05 5.82
C GLN A 103 -8.10 5.86 4.85
N ALA A 104 -8.11 6.10 3.54
CA ALA A 104 -8.19 5.03 2.54
C ALA A 104 -6.96 4.11 2.58
N LEU A 105 -5.77 4.69 2.80
CA LEU A 105 -4.54 3.93 3.04
C LEU A 105 -4.65 3.07 4.31
N SER A 106 -5.09 3.65 5.44
CA SER A 106 -5.29 2.95 6.71
C SER A 106 -6.17 1.71 6.55
N ARG A 107 -7.36 1.88 5.93
CA ARG A 107 -8.28 0.77 5.65
C ARG A 107 -7.65 -0.33 4.80
N THR A 108 -6.83 0.05 3.82
CA THR A 108 -6.15 -0.92 2.96
C THR A 108 -5.06 -1.67 3.71
N LEU A 109 -4.29 -0.99 4.55
CA LEU A 109 -3.29 -1.60 5.44
C LEU A 109 -3.96 -2.59 6.40
N GLU A 110 -5.04 -2.21 7.08
CA GLU A 110 -5.81 -3.09 7.97
C GLU A 110 -6.33 -4.33 7.24
N ARG A 111 -6.80 -4.18 6.00
CA ARG A 111 -7.22 -5.31 5.16
C ARG A 111 -6.05 -6.26 4.85
N LEU A 112 -4.87 -5.73 4.50
CA LEU A 112 -3.68 -6.55 4.25
C LEU A 112 -3.17 -7.21 5.53
N ALA A 113 -3.19 -6.48 6.64
CA ALA A 113 -2.79 -6.96 7.94
C ALA A 113 -3.67 -8.15 8.40
N ARG A 114 -5.00 -8.03 8.27
CA ARG A 114 -5.96 -9.14 8.50
C ARG A 114 -5.77 -10.32 7.56
N ARG A 115 -5.31 -10.06 6.33
CA ARG A 115 -4.94 -11.12 5.37
C ARG A 115 -3.60 -11.75 5.68
N GLY A 116 -2.86 -11.30 6.70
CA GLY A 116 -1.59 -11.89 7.16
C GLY A 116 -0.38 -11.46 6.34
N TYR A 117 -0.38 -10.23 5.82
CA TYR A 117 0.83 -9.60 5.28
C TYR A 117 1.69 -9.05 6.42
N ASP A 118 3.01 -9.19 6.29
CA ASP A 118 3.98 -8.78 7.31
C ASP A 118 4.62 -7.42 6.96
N ILE A 119 4.76 -7.13 5.67
CA ILE A 119 5.40 -5.91 5.15
C ILE A 119 4.58 -5.36 3.98
N VAL A 120 4.36 -4.05 3.94
CA VAL A 120 3.72 -3.36 2.82
C VAL A 120 4.59 -2.19 2.34
N LEU A 121 4.91 -2.19 1.06
CA LEU A 121 5.54 -1.06 0.38
C LEU A 121 4.47 -0.15 -0.21
N VAL A 122 4.50 1.14 0.09
CA VAL A 122 3.50 2.11 -0.35
C VAL A 122 4.15 3.09 -1.33
N GLU A 123 3.82 3.02 -2.61
CA GLU A 123 4.22 4.01 -3.60
C GLU A 123 3.18 5.15 -3.65
N GLY A 124 3.57 6.36 -3.26
CA GLY A 124 2.67 7.51 -3.13
C GLY A 124 2.31 7.80 -1.68
N PHE A 125 1.11 8.38 -1.44
CA PHE A 125 0.64 8.77 -0.10
C PHE A 125 1.69 9.53 0.72
N SER A 126 2.42 10.46 0.10
CA SER A 126 3.60 11.07 0.73
C SER A 126 3.27 11.96 1.93
N GLN A 127 2.00 12.32 2.13
CA GLN A 127 1.53 13.05 3.32
C GLN A 127 1.12 12.12 4.47
N SER A 128 1.16 10.79 4.28
CA SER A 128 0.90 9.84 5.36
C SER A 128 1.99 9.92 6.45
N PRO A 129 1.67 9.56 7.70
CA PRO A 129 2.63 9.57 8.80
C PRO A 129 3.63 8.39 8.77
N LEU A 130 3.59 7.55 7.74
CA LEU A 130 4.41 6.35 7.64
C LEU A 130 5.90 6.68 7.46
N PRO A 131 6.82 5.84 8.00
CA PRO A 131 8.22 5.87 7.62
C PRO A 131 8.40 5.94 6.11
N THR A 132 9.28 6.81 5.62
CA THR A 132 9.39 7.12 4.20
C THR A 132 10.83 6.99 3.71
N ILE A 133 11.01 6.28 2.59
CA ILE A 133 12.22 6.28 1.78
C ILE A 133 12.06 7.33 0.69
N LEU A 134 12.99 8.29 0.64
CA LEU A 134 13.00 9.33 -0.40
C LEU A 134 13.68 8.82 -1.66
N VAL A 135 13.06 9.03 -2.81
CA VAL A 135 13.60 8.60 -4.10
C VAL A 135 13.77 9.81 -5.01
N GLY A 136 14.99 10.06 -5.49
CA GLY A 136 15.35 11.27 -6.22
C GLY A 136 15.43 12.51 -5.32
N ASP A 137 15.30 13.70 -5.91
CA ASP A 137 15.59 14.98 -5.26
C ASP A 137 14.46 15.54 -4.38
N ARG A 138 13.64 14.68 -3.77
CA ARG A 138 12.56 15.14 -2.88
C ARG A 138 13.13 15.54 -1.52
N GLU A 139 12.71 16.70 -1.02
CA GLU A 139 13.13 17.18 0.30
C GLU A 139 12.43 16.44 1.45
N PRO A 140 13.14 16.15 2.57
CA PRO A 140 12.54 15.56 3.77
C PRO A 140 11.34 16.33 4.34
N ALA A 141 11.32 17.66 4.22
CA ALA A 141 10.22 18.48 4.71
C ALA A 141 8.92 18.33 3.88
N ALA A 142 8.98 17.68 2.71
CA ALA A 142 7.85 17.51 1.81
C ALA A 142 7.05 16.21 2.04
N VAL A 143 7.39 15.43 3.08
CA VAL A 143 6.70 14.18 3.44
C VAL A 143 6.13 14.25 4.85
N GLY A 144 5.04 13.52 5.09
CA GLY A 144 4.29 13.56 6.36
C GLY A 144 4.91 12.71 7.47
N GLY A 145 5.68 11.67 7.13
CA GLY A 145 6.30 10.76 8.08
C GLY A 145 7.83 10.88 8.14
N PRO A 146 8.47 10.17 9.08
CA PRO A 146 9.92 10.23 9.25
C PRO A 146 10.65 9.64 8.05
N VAL A 147 11.72 10.30 7.60
CA VAL A 147 12.59 9.77 6.55
C VAL A 147 13.52 8.72 7.15
N VAL A 148 13.47 7.49 6.63
CA VAL A 148 14.24 6.34 7.14
C VAL A 148 15.31 5.85 6.17
N GLY A 149 15.34 6.36 4.94
CA GLY A 149 16.37 6.01 3.95
C GLY A 149 16.21 6.79 2.66
N ARG A 150 17.12 6.56 1.72
CA ARG A 150 17.10 7.11 0.37
C ARG A 150 17.21 6.02 -0.69
N GLY A 151 16.66 6.28 -1.86
CA GLY A 151 16.60 5.32 -2.96
C GLY A 151 17.95 4.97 -3.60
N ASP A 152 18.99 5.74 -3.29
CA ASP A 152 20.39 5.48 -3.67
C ASP A 152 21.20 4.76 -2.58
N ASP A 153 20.61 4.49 -1.42
CA ASP A 153 21.22 3.62 -0.40
C ASP A 153 21.34 2.17 -0.92
N ALA A 154 22.23 1.40 -0.31
CA ALA A 154 22.37 -0.01 -0.66
C ALA A 154 21.06 -0.76 -0.37
N ILE A 155 20.65 -1.64 -1.29
CA ILE A 155 19.40 -2.41 -1.15
C ILE A 155 19.37 -3.21 0.16
N ASP A 156 20.51 -3.77 0.59
CA ASP A 156 20.60 -4.52 1.84
C ASP A 156 20.35 -3.63 3.07
N ASP A 157 20.89 -2.40 3.07
CA ASP A 157 20.67 -1.43 4.17
C ASP A 157 19.20 -1.01 4.25
N LEU A 158 18.55 -0.80 3.09
CA LEU A 158 17.12 -0.50 3.03
C LEU A 158 16.27 -1.67 3.51
N VAL A 159 16.62 -2.90 3.15
CA VAL A 159 15.92 -4.12 3.62
C VAL A 159 16.02 -4.25 5.14
N ASP A 160 17.21 -4.05 5.71
CA ASP A 160 17.41 -4.12 7.16
C ASP A 160 16.67 -3.00 7.89
N THR A 161 16.70 -1.78 7.33
CA THR A 161 15.91 -0.65 7.82
C THR A 161 14.43 -1.00 7.87
N ILE A 162 13.85 -1.51 6.78
CA ILE A 162 12.42 -1.87 6.69
C ILE A 162 12.07 -2.98 7.69
N ARG A 163 12.93 -3.98 7.87
CA ARG A 163 12.73 -5.07 8.84
C ARG A 163 12.79 -4.59 10.29
N SER A 164 13.57 -3.54 10.55
CA SER A 164 13.73 -2.95 11.88
C SER A 164 12.59 -2.01 12.29
N LEU A 165 11.74 -1.59 11.35
CA LEU A 165 10.61 -0.71 11.64
C LEU A 165 9.69 -1.30 12.72
N GLU A 166 9.16 -0.43 13.57
CA GLU A 166 8.11 -0.82 14.49
C GLU A 166 6.85 -1.23 13.69
N PRO A 167 6.26 -2.41 13.97
CA PRO A 167 5.01 -2.78 13.34
C PRO A 167 3.87 -1.85 13.75
N LEU A 168 2.97 -1.57 12.82
CA LEU A 168 1.64 -1.07 13.10
C LEU A 168 0.86 -2.16 13.84
N GLU A 169 0.28 -1.81 14.98
CA GLU A 169 -0.52 -2.71 15.82
C GLU A 169 -2.02 -2.35 15.71
N CYS A 170 -2.86 -3.37 15.51
CA CYS A 170 -4.32 -3.32 15.63
C CYS A 170 -4.78 -4.24 16.76
#